data_AF-A0A518FS25-F1
#
_entry.id   AF-A0A518FS25-F1
#
_cell.length_a   1.000
_cell.length_b   1.000
_cell.length_c   1.000
_cell.angle_alpha   90.00
_cell.angle_beta   90.00
_cell.angle_gamma   90.00
#
_symmetry.space_group_name_H-M   'P 1'
#
loop_
_entity.id
_entity.type
_entity.pdbx_description
1 polymer ?
#
loop_
_entity_poly.entity_id
_entity_poly.type
_entity_poly.pdbx_seq_one_letter_code
_entity_poly.pdbx_strand_id
1 'polypeptide(L)' 'MSANSVKLHRVLRTTPEKIYRAFVEADAFTRWLPPNGFTAKLYEMTPEVGGTQRG' A
#
# COMPACT_ATOMS: atom_id res chain seq x y z
N MET A 1 3.97 4.63 -29.41
CA MET A 1 4.40 3.95 -28.17
C MET A 1 3.43 4.32 -27.07
N SER A 2 2.54 3.42 -26.66
CA SER A 2 1.75 3.62 -25.44
C SER A 2 2.68 3.47 -24.23
N ALA A 3 2.71 4.44 -23.33
CA ALA A 3 3.53 4.36 -22.13
C ALA A 3 3.14 3.11 -21.30
N ASN A 4 4.12 2.38 -20.76
CA ASN A 4 3.92 1.25 -19.82
C ASN A 4 3.46 1.76 -18.45
N SER A 5 2.43 2.60 -18.44
CA SER A 5 1.93 3.31 -17.27
C SER A 5 0.48 2.94 -17.04
N VAL A 6 0.19 2.46 -15.84
CA VAL A 6 -1.17 2.15 -15.39
C VAL A 6 -1.66 3.27 -14.48
N LYS A 7 -2.85 3.82 -14.76
CA LYS A 7 -3.52 4.80 -13.91
C LYS A 7 -4.73 4.15 -13.24
N LEU A 8 -4.76 4.16 -11.90
CA LEU A 8 -5.87 3.64 -11.12
C LEU A 8 -6.61 4.81 -10.46
N HIS A 9 -7.87 5.02 -10.83
CA HIS A 9 -8.77 5.95 -10.14
C HIS A 9 -9.75 5.14 -9.27
N ARG A 10 -9.91 5.51 -8.00
CA ARG A 10 -10.78 4.85 -7.02
C ARG A 10 -11.48 5.88 -6.15
N VAL A 11 -12.78 5.70 -5.94
CA VAL A 11 -13.57 6.48 -4.99
C VAL A 11 -13.88 5.59 -3.80
N LEU A 12 -13.41 5.97 -2.62
CA LEU A 12 -13.52 5.18 -1.39
C LEU A 12 -14.29 5.99 -0.34
N ARG A 13 -15.29 5.37 0.28
CA ARG A 13 -16.09 5.99 1.35
C ARG A 13 -15.34 5.89 2.68
N THR A 14 -14.43 6.82 2.92
CA THR A 14 -13.58 6.88 4.12
C THR A 14 -12.98 8.27 4.28
N THR A 15 -12.24 8.51 5.37
CA THR A 15 -11.43 9.72 5.54
C THR A 15 -10.05 9.56 4.88
N PRO A 16 -9.40 10.68 4.49
CA PRO A 16 -8.03 10.67 3.96
C PRO A 16 -7.01 10.04 4.91
N GLU A 17 -7.13 10.25 6.21
CA GLU A 17 -6.19 9.76 7.23
C GLU A 17 -6.20 8.22 7.28
N LYS A 18 -7.38 7.61 7.15
CA LYS A 18 -7.48 6.15 7.10
C LYS A 18 -6.86 5.56 5.84
N ILE A 19 -6.95 6.27 4.71
CA ILE A 19 -6.25 5.90 3.48
C ILE A 19 -4.75 6.01 3.70
N TYR A 20 -4.25 7.14 4.20
CA TYR A 20 -2.83 7.33 4.46
C TYR A 20 -2.26 6.21 5.36
N ARG A 21 -2.92 5.93 6.49
CA ARG A 21 -2.54 4.85 7.40
C ARG A 21 -2.51 3.47 6.73
N ALA A 22 -3.38 3.20 5.77
CA ALA A 22 -3.35 1.93 5.03
C ALA A 22 -2.06 1.72 4.23
N PHE A 23 -1.33 2.80 3.89
CA PHE A 23 -0.06 2.72 3.17
C PHE A 23 1.17 2.79 4.07
N VAL A 24 1.06 3.39 5.27
CA VAL A 24 2.22 3.62 6.16
C VAL A 24 2.25 2.72 7.40
N GLU A 25 1.16 2.05 7.73
CA GLU A 25 1.12 1.10 8.85
C GLU A 25 1.28 -0.33 8.34
N ALA A 26 2.32 -1.02 8.81
CA ALA A 26 2.70 -2.36 8.36
C ALA A 26 1.54 -3.39 8.39
N ASP A 27 0.78 -3.41 9.48
CA ASP A 27 -0.34 -4.34 9.64
C ASP A 27 -1.51 -4.02 8.70
N ALA A 28 -1.76 -2.74 8.43
CA ALA A 28 -2.77 -2.34 7.47
C ALA A 28 -2.33 -2.70 6.05
N PHE A 29 -1.06 -2.40 5.71
CA PHE A 29 -0.46 -2.63 4.40
C PHE A 29 -0.52 -4.11 3.98
N THR A 30 -0.08 -5.00 4.86
CA THR A 30 -0.08 -6.46 4.61
C THR A 30 -1.48 -7.07 4.50
N ARG A 31 -2.51 -6.38 5.02
CA ARG A 31 -3.89 -6.86 4.98
C ARG A 31 -4.60 -6.56 3.66
N TRP A 32 -4.31 -5.43 3.00
CA TRP A 32 -5.05 -5.01 1.80
C TRP A 32 -4.23 -5.13 0.50
N LEU A 33 -2.91 -5.01 0.56
CA LEU A 33 -2.07 -5.02 -0.64
C LEU A 33 -2.06 -6.37 -1.37
N PRO A 34 -1.93 -7.53 -0.67
CA PRO A 34 -1.87 -8.81 -1.35
C PRO A 34 -3.14 -9.07 -2.16
N PRO A 35 -3.03 -9.62 -3.38
CA PRO A 35 -4.18 -10.07 -4.13
C PRO A 35 -4.99 -11.09 -3.34
N ASN A 36 -6.29 -11.21 -3.66
CA ASN A 36 -7.16 -12.18 -3.00
C ASN A 36 -6.57 -13.61 -3.08
N GLY A 37 -6.58 -14.32 -1.95
CA GLY A 37 -5.98 -15.66 -1.80
C GLY A 37 -4.49 -15.67 -1.43
N PHE A 38 -3.86 -14.50 -1.28
CA PHE A 38 -2.46 -14.38 -0.89
C PHE A 38 -2.31 -13.71 0.48
N THR A 39 -1.19 -13.97 1.13
CA THR A 39 -0.77 -13.33 2.38
C THR A 39 0.60 -12.67 2.18
N ALA A 40 0.87 -11.60 2.91
CA ALA A 40 2.20 -11.01 3.00
C ALA A 40 2.68 -10.96 4.44
N LYS A 41 3.99 -11.00 4.62
CA LYS A 41 4.67 -10.64 5.86
C LYS A 41 5.50 -9.41 5.59
N LEU A 42 5.70 -8.57 6.60
CA LEU A 42 6.61 -7.44 6.51
C LEU A 42 7.69 -7.61 7.55
N TYR A 43 8.94 -7.62 7.12
CA TYR A 43 10.10 -7.73 8.00
C TYR A 43 10.63 -6.36 8.43
N GLU A 44 10.48 -5.35 7.57
CA GLU A 44 10.97 -3.99 7.82
C GLU A 44 10.12 -2.95 7.09
N MET A 45 9.86 -1.82 7.75
CA MET A 45 9.17 -0.67 7.17
C MET A 45 9.57 0.63 7.89
N THR A 46 10.07 1.59 7.11
CA THR A 46 10.32 2.97 7.54
C THR A 46 9.50 3.88 6.63
N PRO A 47 8.28 4.28 7.03
CA PRO A 47 7.34 4.97 6.15
C PRO A 47 7.60 6.47 6.10
N GLU A 48 8.80 6.83 5.63
CA GLU A 48 9.24 8.21 5.43
C GLU A 48 9.91 8.35 4.06
N VAL A 49 10.15 9.59 3.63
CA VAL A 49 10.81 9.84 2.35
C VAL A 49 12.23 9.29 2.38
N GLY A 50 12.54 8.39 1.45
CA GLY A 50 13.83 7.69 1.40
C GLY A 50 13.93 6.47 2.32
N GLY A 51 12.86 6.11 3.04
CA GLY A 51 12.81 4.92 3.88
C GLY A 51 12.71 3.61 3.10
N THR A 52 12.80 2.50 3.85
CA THR A 52 12.85 1.13 3.30
C THR A 52 11.58 0.36 3.60
N GLN A 53 11.18 -0.53 2.69
CA GLN A 53 10.17 -1.55 2.94
C GLN A 53 10.68 -2.91 2.46
N ARG A 54 10.64 -3.93 3.33
CA ARG A 54 11.04 -5.31 3.01
C ARG A 54 9.98 -6.30 3.50
N GLY A 55 9.36 -6.99 2.55
CA GLY A 55 8.41 -8.08 2.76
C GLY A 55 9.05 -9.46 2.66
#